data_AF-A0A410E1T2-F1
#
_entry.id   AF-A0A410E1T2-F1
#
_cell.length_a   1.000
_cell.length_b   1.000
_cell.length_c   1.000
_cell.angle_alpha   90.00
_cell.angle_beta   90.00
_cell.angle_gamma   90.00
#
_symmetry.space_group_name_H-M   'P 1'
#
loop_
_entity.id
_entity.type
_entity.pdbx_description
1 polymer ?
#
loop_
_entity_poly.entity_id
_entity_poly.type
_entity_poly.pdbx_seq_one_letter_code
_entity_poly.pdbx_strand_id
1 'polypeptide(L)'
;MKNRNYTRNLKEEILREVQEVGNVSLVSRKHGLSKSTIFTWIKPSNKKDDFNLNIKTSMCNLITHRSFLTIIYIYILIYFVFLSLFHTKLFINCLINLQTI
;
A
#
# COMPACT_ATOMS: atom_id res chain seq x y z
N MET A 1 22.76 -7.60 8.10
CA MET A 1 21.42 -7.68 8.73
C MET A 1 21.50 -8.60 9.94
N LYS A 2 21.06 -8.15 11.13
CA LYS A 2 21.07 -8.98 12.34
C LYS A 2 19.89 -9.96 12.26
N ASN A 3 20.17 -11.25 12.14
CA ASN A 3 19.12 -12.27 12.09
C ASN A 3 18.48 -12.38 13.47
N ARG A 4 17.22 -11.97 13.60
CA ARG A 4 16.46 -12.13 14.85
C ARG A 4 15.91 -13.56 14.86
N ASN A 5 16.56 -14.43 15.63
CA ASN A 5 16.05 -15.76 15.89
C ASN A 5 14.93 -15.65 16.93
N TYR A 6 13.69 -15.83 16.48
CA TYR A 6 12.54 -15.86 17.37
C TYR A 6 12.28 -17.28 17.85
N THR A 7 12.06 -17.44 19.16
CA THR A 7 11.71 -18.71 19.79
C THR A 7 10.39 -19.26 19.26
N ARG A 8 10.24 -20.59 19.23
CA ARG A 8 9.02 -21.25 18.74
C ARG A 8 7.77 -20.83 19.52
N ASN A 9 7.86 -20.76 20.85
CA ASN A 9 6.75 -20.38 21.73
C ASN A 9 6.20 -18.99 21.38
N LEU A 10 7.09 -18.02 21.15
CA LEU A 10 6.70 -16.66 20.77
C LEU A 10 5.97 -16.64 19.42
N LYS A 11 6.44 -17.43 18.43
CA LYS A 11 5.74 -17.54 17.14
C LYS A 11 4.34 -18.11 17.29
N GLU A 12 4.20 -19.16 18.10
CA GLU A 12 2.91 -19.82 18.33
C GLU A 12 1.92 -18.90 19.07
N GLU A 13 2.37 -18.18 20.10
CA GLU A 13 1.56 -17.20 20.83
C GLU A 13 1.04 -16.10 19.90
N ILE A 14 1.93 -15.52 19.09
CA ILE A 14 1.56 -14.45 18.15
C ILE A 14 0.60 -14.96 17.08
N LEU A 15 0.82 -16.14 16.52
CA LEU A 15 -0.06 -16.70 15.50
C LEU A 15 -1.46 -16.97 16.04
N ARG A 16 -1.59 -17.43 17.28
CA ARG A 16 -2.88 -17.58 17.97
C ARG A 16 -3.57 -16.23 18.17
N GLU A 17 -2.86 -15.24 18.71
CA GLU A 17 -3.44 -13.90 18.92
C GLU A 17 -3.87 -13.26 17.59
N VAL A 18 -3.09 -13.45 16.52
CA VAL A 18 -3.46 -12.95 15.19
C VAL A 18 -4.71 -13.66 14.65
N GLN A 19 -4.90 -14.94 14.95
CA GLN A 19 -6.11 -15.69 14.58
C GLN A 19 -7.33 -15.24 15.37
N GLU A 20 -7.18 -14.99 16.68
CA GLU A 20 -8.26 -14.55 17.56
C GLU A 20 -8.71 -13.11 17.24
N VAL A 21 -7.75 -12.20 17.06
CA VAL A 21 -8.00 -10.78 16.82
C VAL A 21 -8.31 -10.48 15.35
N GLY A 22 -7.74 -11.25 14.42
CA GLY A 22 -7.84 -11.03 12.98
C GLY A 22 -7.10 -9.79 12.47
N ASN A 23 -6.39 -9.04 13.33
CA ASN A 23 -5.70 -7.80 12.98
C ASN A 23 -4.18 -7.85 13.25
N VAL A 24 -3.41 -8.14 12.20
CA VAL A 24 -1.94 -8.19 12.23
C VAL A 24 -1.32 -6.86 12.66
N SER A 25 -1.93 -5.71 12.34
CA SER A 25 -1.35 -4.40 12.69
C SER A 25 -1.40 -4.14 14.20
N LEU A 26 -2.43 -4.62 14.89
CA LEU A 26 -2.56 -4.46 16.33
C LEU A 26 -1.54 -5.34 17.06
N VAL A 27 -1.49 -6.62 16.70
CA VAL A 27 -0.57 -7.59 17.31
C VAL A 27 0.89 -7.22 17.05
N SER A 28 1.20 -6.72 15.85
CA SER A 28 2.52 -6.18 15.49
C SER A 28 2.98 -5.06 16.43
N ARG A 29 2.10 -4.12 16.78
CA ARG A 29 2.42 -3.02 17.70
C ARG A 29 2.63 -3.50 19.13
N LYS A 30 1.79 -4.43 19.59
CA LYS A 30 1.86 -5.00 20.94
C LYS A 30 3.17 -5.74 21.20
N HIS A 31 3.62 -6.53 20.22
CA HIS A 31 4.83 -7.35 20.34
C HIS A 31 6.10 -6.69 19.76
N GLY A 32 6.01 -5.45 19.26
CA GLY A 32 7.15 -4.74 18.68
C GLY A 32 7.74 -5.37 17.41
N LEU A 33 6.94 -6.17 16.69
CA LEU A 33 7.35 -6.87 15.49
C LEU A 33 6.94 -6.12 14.25
N SER A 34 7.70 -6.25 13.16
CA SER A 34 7.22 -5.73 11.88
C SER A 34 6.12 -6.63 11.34
N LYS A 35 5.08 -6.02 10.76
CA LYS A 35 3.98 -6.74 10.10
C LYS A 35 4.51 -7.77 9.11
N SER A 36 5.55 -7.42 8.35
CA SER A 36 6.21 -8.29 7.38
C SER A 36 6.75 -9.60 7.97
N THR A 37 7.26 -9.57 9.20
CA THR A 37 7.73 -10.78 9.89
C THR A 37 6.57 -11.70 10.21
N ILE A 38 5.46 -11.16 10.73
CA ILE A 38 4.26 -11.94 11.03
C ILE A 38 3.69 -12.54 9.73
N PHE A 39 3.61 -11.77 8.65
CA PHE A 39 3.19 -12.27 7.33
C PHE A 39 4.05 -13.42 6.81
N THR A 40 5.36 -13.37 7.07
CA THR A 40 6.29 -14.44 6.67
C THR A 40 6.01 -15.73 7.44
N TRP A 41 5.54 -15.64 8.69
CA TRP A 41 5.15 -16.80 9.50
C TRP A 41 3.76 -17.32 9.16
N ILE A 42 2.85 -16.45 8.72
CA ILE A 42 1.51 -16.82 8.25
C ILE A 42 1.59 -17.54 6.90
N LYS A 43 2.55 -17.17 6.05
CA LYS A 43 2.70 -17.78 4.73
C LYS A 43 2.96 -19.27 4.91
N PRO A 44 2.11 -20.15 4.33
CA PRO A 44 2.34 -21.58 4.42
C PRO A 44 3.69 -21.86 3.77
N SER A 45 4.65 -22.31 4.57
CA SER A 45 5.86 -22.88 4.02
C SER A 45 5.42 -24.19 3.36
N ASN A 46 5.94 -24.57 2.19
CA ASN A 46 5.61 -25.86 1.56
C ASN A 46 6.09 -27.09 2.38
N LYS A 47 6.48 -26.88 3.65
CA LYS A 47 6.77 -27.91 4.63
C LYS A 47 5.55 -28.04 5.54
N LYS A 48 5.26 -29.29 5.89
CA LYS A 48 4.06 -29.77 6.57
C LYS A 48 3.95 -29.19 7.99
N ASP A 49 3.52 -27.93 8.09
CA ASP A 49 3.15 -27.29 9.34
C ASP A 49 1.65 -26.99 9.23
N ASP A 50 0.82 -27.82 9.84
CA ASP A 50 -0.64 -27.90 9.71
C ASP A 50 -1.41 -26.70 10.29
N PHE A 51 -0.91 -25.47 10.16
CA PHE A 51 -1.61 -24.27 10.59
C PHE A 51 -2.38 -23.67 9.40
N ASN A 52 -3.61 -24.13 9.24
CA ASN A 52 -4.59 -23.60 8.29
C ASN A 52 -5.06 -22.21 8.75
N LEU A 53 -4.28 -21.17 8.43
CA LEU A 53 -4.58 -19.80 8.84
C LEU A 53 -5.45 -19.11 7.79
N ASN A 54 -6.76 -19.19 7.96
CA ASN A 54 -7.75 -18.48 7.14
C ASN A 54 -7.81 -17.00 7.54
N ILE A 55 -6.74 -16.24 7.30
CA ILE A 55 -6.72 -14.81 7.56
C ILE A 55 -6.93 -14.07 6.26
N LYS A 56 -8.11 -13.45 6.15
CA LYS A 56 -8.40 -12.42 5.15
C LYS A 56 -7.56 -11.18 5.50
N THR A 57 -6.26 -11.30 5.27
CA THR A 57 -5.33 -10.25 5.65
C THR A 57 -5.46 -9.15 4.63
N SER A 58 -5.93 -7.98 5.07
CA SER A 58 -5.91 -6.75 4.29
C SER A 58 -4.46 -6.35 4.03
N MET A 59 -3.84 -6.96 3.02
CA MET A 59 -2.66 -6.44 2.35
C MET A 59 -3.04 -5.07 1.77
N CYS A 60 -2.89 -3.98 2.52
CA CYS A 60 -2.99 -2.66 1.89
C CYS A 60 -2.20 -1.53 2.57
N ASN A 61 -2.03 -1.49 3.89
CA ASN A 61 -1.67 -0.18 4.48
C ASN A 61 -0.19 0.26 4.44
N LEU A 62 0.73 -0.43 3.76
CA LEU A 62 2.11 0.11 3.60
C LEU A 62 2.66 0.12 2.17
N ILE A 63 2.07 -0.61 1.23
CA ILE A 63 2.46 -0.54 -0.19
C ILE A 63 1.51 0.40 -0.97
N THR A 64 0.28 0.59 -0.49
CA THR A 64 -0.74 1.39 -1.19
C THR A 64 -0.50 2.90 -1.07
N HIS A 65 0.13 3.41 0.01
CA HIS A 65 0.28 4.86 0.19
C HIS A 65 1.26 5.50 -0.82
N ARG A 66 2.37 4.81 -1.15
CA ARG A 66 3.36 5.34 -2.10
C ARG A 66 2.80 5.38 -3.52
N SER A 67 2.04 4.35 -3.90
CA SER A 67 1.36 4.30 -5.21
C SER A 67 0.25 5.34 -5.33
N PHE A 68 -0.51 5.60 -4.27
CA PHE A 68 -1.56 6.62 -4.29
C PHE A 68 -1.00 8.03 -4.47
N LEU A 69 0.08 8.40 -3.77
CA LEU A 69 0.70 9.71 -3.97
C LEU A 69 1.23 9.88 -5.40
N THR A 70 1.82 8.83 -5.97
CA THR A 70 2.29 8.89 -7.37
C THR A 70 1.12 9.02 -8.35
N ILE A 71 0.01 8.33 -8.13
CA ILE A 71 -1.19 8.43 -8.98
C ILE A 71 -1.79 9.83 -8.90
N ILE A 72 -1.92 10.39 -7.69
CA ILE A 72 -2.43 11.75 -7.47
C ILE A 72 -1.53 12.78 -8.16
N TYR A 73 -0.21 12.66 -8.01
CA TYR A 73 0.74 13.57 -8.64
C TYR A 73 0.66 13.53 -10.18
N ILE A 74 0.57 12.33 -10.77
CA ILE A 74 0.41 12.15 -12.22
C ILE A 74 -0.89 12.81 -12.70
N TYR A 75 -1.99 12.64 -11.99
CA TYR A 75 -3.27 13.25 -12.35
C TYR A 75 -3.21 14.78 -12.33
N ILE A 76 -2.59 15.38 -11.31
CA ILE A 76 -2.39 16.83 -11.21
C ILE A 76 -1.56 17.35 -12.38
N LEU A 77 -0.48 16.64 -12.74
CA LEU A 77 0.38 17.02 -13.86
C LEU A 77 -0.38 17.00 -15.19
N ILE A 78 -1.20 15.97 -15.42
CA ILE A 78 -2.04 15.86 -16.62
C ILE A 78 -3.02 17.04 -16.69
N TYR A 79 -3.69 17.36 -15.58
CA TYR A 79 -4.64 18.48 -15.53
C TYR A 79 -3.97 19.82 -15.87
N PHE A 80 -2.77 20.06 -15.35
CA PHE A 80 -2.00 21.28 -15.64
C PHE A 80 -1.65 21.39 -17.14
N VAL A 81 -1.24 20.29 -17.76
CA VAL A 81 -0.97 20.26 -19.21
C VAL A 81 -2.24 20.56 -20.01
N PHE A 82 -3.37 19.95 -19.65
CA PHE A 82 -4.65 20.24 -20.32
C PHE A 82 -5.08 21.70 -20.16
N LEU A 83 -4.89 22.29 -18.98
CA LEU A 83 -5.21 23.69 -18.73
C LEU A 83 -4.35 24.63 -19.59
N SER A 84 -3.06 24.31 -19.76
CA SER A 84 -2.17 25.09 -20.64
C SER A 84 -2.58 24.99 -22.11
N LEU A 85 -3.00 23.80 -22.57
CA LEU A 85 -3.51 23.59 -23.94
C LEU A 85 -4.86 24.28 -24.18
N PHE A 86 -5.72 24.34 -23.17
CA PHE A 86 -6.97 25.07 -23.24
C PHE A 86 -6.73 26.58 -23.35
N HIS A 87 -5.81 27.12 -22.55
CA HIS A 87 -5.48 28.54 -22.57
C HIS A 87 -4.85 28.97 -23.91
N THR A 88 -3.98 28.15 -24.50
CA THR A 88 -3.39 28.46 -25.82
C THR A 88 -4.43 28.39 -26.93
N LYS A 89 -5.35 27.41 -26.92
CA LYS A 89 -6.46 27.35 -27.88
C LYS A 89 -7.41 28.54 -27.74
N LEU A 90 -7.73 28.96 -26.52
CA LEU A 90 -8.56 30.13 -26.26
C LEU A 90 -7.87 31.41 -26.77
N PHE A 91 -6.57 31.54 -26.54
CA PHE A 91 -5.77 32.67 -27.02
C PHE A 91 -5.67 32.72 -28.54
N ILE A 92 -5.43 31.59 -29.21
CA ILE A 92 -5.38 31.50 -30.67
C ILE A 92 -6.75 31.84 -31.27
N ASN A 93 -7.85 31.32 -30.73
CA ASN A 93 -9.20 31.65 -31.20
C ASN A 93 -9.51 33.15 -31.02
N CYS A 94 -9.05 33.76 -29.93
CA CYS A 94 -9.22 35.19 -29.70
C CYS A 94 -8.41 36.04 -30.71
N LEU A 95 -7.18 35.63 -31.01
CA LEU A 95 -6.33 36.27 -32.02
C LEU A 95 -6.90 36.18 -33.44
N ILE A 96 -7.41 35.01 -33.83
CA ILE A 96 -8.05 34.81 -35.14
C ILE A 96 -9.25 35.76 -35.28
N ASN A 97 -10.11 35.85 -34.26
CA ASN A 97 -11.31 36.68 -34.29
C ASN A 97 -10.99 38.18 -34.33
N LEU A 98 -9.87 38.62 -33.74
CA LEU A 98 -9.41 40.01 -33.79
C LEU A 98 -8.86 40.40 -35.17
N GLN A 99 -8.30 39.45 -35.92
CA GLN A 99 -7.76 39.69 -37.27
C GLN A 99 -8.82 39.59 -38.38
N THR A 100 -10.07 39.22 -38.03
CA THR A 100 -11.20 39.12 -38.98
C THR A 100 -12.17 40.30 -38.90
N ILE A 101 -11.89 41.31 -38.05
CA ILE A 101 -12.59 42.60 -37.96
C ILE A 101 -11.72 43.67 -38.62
#